data_AF-L0AIE6-F1
#
_entry.id   AF-L0AIE6-F1
#
_cell.length_a   1.000
_cell.length_b   1.000
_cell.length_c   1.000
_cell.angle_alpha   90.00
_cell.angle_beta   90.00
_cell.angle_gamma   90.00
#
_symmetry.space_group_name_H-M   'P 1'
#
loop_
_entity.id
_entity.type
_entity.pdbx_description
1 polymer ?
#
loop_
_entity_poly.entity_id
_entity_poly.type
_entity_poly.pdbx_seq_one_letter_code
_entity_poly.pdbx_strand_id
1 'polypeptide(L)'
;MTNWRAVLIGFLITAVLGIVGLTLPGVGQLAAGLIGGFVAGYVAGGGFLRGFWHGLLAGALGGLLGGLLIALFVAVAGWAAGPAGGVMGGLAGLGIFTVAMLVAFVMALESALAGAVGGLFNPRRPRRREPDYY
;
A
#
# COMPACT_ATOMS: atom_id res chain seq x y z
N MET A 1 16.00 -5.21 7.63
CA MET A 1 14.83 -5.59 8.46
C MET A 1 13.71 -4.59 8.27
N THR A 2 12.50 -5.09 8.04
CA THR A 2 11.31 -4.30 7.68
C THR A 2 10.71 -3.61 8.92
N ASN A 3 10.64 -2.28 8.82
CA ASN A 3 9.81 -1.33 9.54
C ASN A 3 8.29 -1.57 9.42
N TRP A 4 7.68 -2.61 9.99
CA TRP A 4 6.25 -2.86 9.78
C TRP A 4 5.34 -1.69 10.22
N ARG A 5 5.71 -0.95 11.27
CA ARG A 5 4.97 0.25 11.68
C ARG A 5 5.02 1.33 10.59
N ALA A 6 6.15 1.51 9.91
CA ALA A 6 6.26 2.44 8.79
C ALA A 6 5.38 2.03 7.60
N VAL A 7 5.37 0.72 7.27
CA VAL A 7 4.53 0.16 6.21
C VAL A 7 3.05 0.38 6.52
N LEU A 8 2.61 0.05 7.73
CA LEU A 8 1.21 0.22 8.15
C LEU A 8 0.78 1.69 8.17
N ILE A 9 1.63 2.60 8.64
CA ILE A 9 1.31 4.03 8.62
C ILE A 9 1.15 4.53 7.18
N GLY A 10 2.09 4.19 6.29
CA GLY A 10 1.98 4.56 4.87
C GLY A 10 0.73 3.99 4.21
N PHE A 11 0.44 2.71 4.45
CA PHE A 11 -0.78 2.05 4.00
C PHE A 11 -2.04 2.76 4.49
N LEU A 12 -2.13 3.09 5.78
CA LEU A 12 -3.30 3.78 6.36
C LEU A 12 -3.48 5.16 5.72
N ILE A 13 -2.40 5.88 5.47
CA ILE A 13 -2.44 7.18 4.77
C ILE A 13 -2.94 6.99 3.34
N THR A 14 -2.39 6.04 2.59
CA THR A 14 -2.86 5.71 1.25
C THR A 14 -4.33 5.31 1.25
N ALA A 15 -4.79 4.52 2.23
CA ALA A 15 -6.19 4.11 2.31
C ALA A 15 -7.12 5.29 2.57
N VAL A 16 -6.82 6.14 3.56
CA VAL A 16 -7.64 7.31 3.90
C VAL A 16 -7.65 8.31 2.75
N LEU A 17 -6.49 8.67 2.20
CA LEU A 17 -6.40 9.58 1.07
C LEU A 17 -6.99 8.97 -0.21
N GLY A 18 -6.90 7.66 -0.39
CA GLY A 18 -7.49 6.95 -1.51
C GLY A 18 -9.02 7.00 -1.47
N ILE A 19 -9.62 6.89 -0.27
CA ILE A 19 -11.06 7.08 -0.08
C ILE A 19 -11.46 8.52 -0.41
N VAL A 20 -10.73 9.52 0.07
CA VAL A 20 -10.97 10.93 -0.30
C VAL A 20 -10.78 11.13 -1.80
N GLY A 21 -9.77 10.50 -2.37
CA GLY A 21 -9.43 10.53 -3.79
C GLY A 21 -10.48 9.91 -4.71
N LEU A 22 -11.49 9.20 -4.17
CA LEU A 22 -12.64 8.76 -4.96
C LEU A 22 -13.43 9.93 -5.57
N THR A 23 -13.29 11.15 -5.05
CA THR A 23 -13.86 12.36 -5.66
C THR A 23 -13.19 12.71 -7.00
N LEU A 24 -11.97 12.24 -7.24
CA LEU A 24 -11.19 12.51 -8.44
C LEU A 24 -10.48 11.22 -8.91
N PRO A 25 -11.21 10.29 -9.57
CA PRO A 25 -10.70 8.96 -9.89
C PRO A 25 -9.42 8.97 -10.73
N GLY A 26 -8.51 8.04 -10.44
CA GLY A 26 -7.20 7.94 -11.08
C GLY A 26 -6.18 8.85 -10.41
N VAL A 27 -6.41 10.16 -10.45
CA VAL A 27 -5.48 11.16 -9.87
C VAL A 27 -5.42 11.05 -8.34
N GLY A 28 -6.57 10.89 -7.69
CA GLY A 28 -6.65 10.78 -6.23
C GLY A 28 -5.91 9.56 -5.69
N GLN A 29 -6.00 8.43 -6.38
CA GLN A 29 -5.33 7.18 -6.00
C GLN A 29 -3.82 7.25 -6.22
N LEU A 30 -3.37 7.83 -7.34
CA LEU A 30 -1.95 8.09 -7.59
C LEU A 30 -1.37 9.01 -6.50
N ALA A 31 -2.06 10.11 -6.19
CA ALA A 31 -1.64 11.03 -5.14
C ALA A 31 -1.59 10.34 -3.76
N ALA A 32 -2.59 9.52 -3.43
CA ALA A 32 -2.62 8.76 -2.19
C ALA A 32 -1.48 7.73 -2.09
N GLY A 33 -1.14 7.05 -3.19
CA GLY A 33 -0.01 6.13 -3.29
C GLY A 33 1.33 6.84 -3.09
N LEU A 34 1.55 7.95 -3.80
CA LEU A 34 2.75 8.78 -3.66
C LEU A 34 2.92 9.30 -2.23
N ILE A 35 1.86 9.87 -1.63
CA ILE A 35 1.94 10.45 -0.28
C ILE A 35 2.17 9.35 0.76
N GLY A 36 1.40 8.25 0.73
CA GLY A 36 1.57 7.16 1.70
C GLY A 36 2.90 6.42 1.53
N GLY A 37 3.37 6.23 0.29
CA GLY A 37 4.69 5.68 -0.02
C GLY A 37 5.81 6.55 0.53
N PHE A 38 5.75 7.87 0.29
CA PHE A 38 6.69 8.84 0.87
C PHE A 38 6.71 8.77 2.40
N VAL A 39 5.55 8.75 3.04
CA VAL A 39 5.46 8.68 4.51
C VAL A 39 6.01 7.36 5.03
N ALA A 40 5.73 6.23 4.37
CA ALA A 40 6.34 4.94 4.73
C ALA A 40 7.87 5.01 4.67
N GLY A 41 8.40 5.63 3.63
CA GLY A 41 9.84 5.87 3.46
C GLY A 41 10.43 6.75 4.55
N TYR A 42 9.78 7.88 4.84
CA TYR A 42 10.19 8.85 5.85
C TYR A 42 10.19 8.25 7.25
N VAL A 43 9.12 7.54 7.63
CA VAL A 43 9.00 6.89 8.94
C VAL A 43 9.96 5.71 9.07
N ALA A 44 10.21 4.98 7.98
CA ALA A 44 11.25 3.97 7.98
C ALA A 44 12.62 4.62 8.24
N GLY A 45 12.98 5.62 7.43
CA GLY A 45 14.27 6.28 7.44
C GLY A 45 15.44 5.35 7.06
N GLY A 46 16.66 5.86 7.16
CA GLY A 46 17.87 5.07 6.90
C GLY A 46 18.19 4.87 5.42
N GLY A 47 17.86 5.85 4.58
CA GLY A 47 18.36 5.98 3.20
C GLY A 47 17.41 5.46 2.11
N PHE A 48 17.85 5.65 0.87
CA PHE A 48 17.07 5.45 -0.36
C PHE A 48 16.50 4.03 -0.49
N LEU A 49 17.37 3.00 -0.49
CA LEU A 49 16.98 1.59 -0.65
C LEU A 49 16.00 1.14 0.43
N ARG A 50 16.20 1.63 1.66
CA ARG A 50 15.30 1.29 2.75
C ARG A 50 13.95 1.98 2.56
N GLY A 51 13.92 3.25 2.21
CA GLY A 51 12.70 3.96 1.88
C GLY A 51 11.91 3.29 0.75
N PHE A 52 12.61 2.92 -0.33
CA PHE A 52 12.04 2.21 -1.48
C PHE A 52 11.31 0.94 -1.08
N TRP A 53 11.95 0.09 -0.27
CA TRP A 53 11.36 -1.16 0.20
C TRP A 53 10.08 -0.95 1.03
N HIS A 54 10.03 0.08 1.87
CA HIS A 54 8.85 0.33 2.71
C HIS A 54 7.71 0.98 1.94
N GLY A 55 8.03 1.87 0.98
CA GLY A 55 7.06 2.44 0.06
C GLY A 55 6.43 1.36 -0.82
N LEU A 56 7.24 0.45 -1.37
CA LEU A 56 6.76 -0.69 -2.17
C LEU A 56 5.79 -1.56 -1.36
N LEU A 57 6.18 -1.95 -0.14
CA LEU A 57 5.36 -2.79 0.73
C LEU A 57 4.06 -2.09 1.14
N ALA A 58 4.11 -0.78 1.42
CA ALA A 58 2.92 0.00 1.77
C ALA A 58 1.94 0.09 0.59
N GLY A 59 2.45 0.42 -0.61
CA GLY A 59 1.65 0.49 -1.82
C GLY A 59 1.05 -0.87 -2.23
N ALA A 60 1.86 -1.93 -2.19
CA ALA A 60 1.41 -3.28 -2.51
C ALA A 60 0.33 -3.76 -1.52
N LEU A 61 0.51 -3.50 -0.21
CA LEU A 61 -0.51 -3.82 0.79
C LEU A 61 -1.82 -3.07 0.53
N GLY A 62 -1.72 -1.79 0.16
CA GLY A 62 -2.85 -0.95 -0.27
C GLY A 62 -3.63 -1.56 -1.42
N GLY A 63 -2.95 -1.82 -2.53
CA GLY A 63 -3.59 -2.35 -3.74
C GLY A 63 -4.14 -3.77 -3.54
N LEU A 64 -3.42 -4.64 -2.83
CA LEU A 64 -3.87 -6.01 -2.57
C LEU A 64 -5.08 -6.05 -1.65
N LEU A 65 -5.08 -5.31 -0.54
CA LEU A 65 -6.22 -5.27 0.37
C LEU A 65 -7.42 -4.59 -0.29
N GLY A 66 -7.23 -3.47 -0.99
CA GLY A 66 -8.30 -2.81 -1.74
C GLY A 66 -8.90 -3.73 -2.80
N GLY A 67 -8.06 -4.38 -3.60
CA GLY A 67 -8.48 -5.35 -4.61
C GLY A 67 -9.22 -6.55 -4.02
N LEU A 68 -8.72 -7.10 -2.90
CA LEU A 68 -9.36 -8.22 -2.21
C LEU A 68 -10.75 -7.85 -1.69
N LEU A 69 -10.90 -6.65 -1.11
CA LEU A 69 -12.19 -6.19 -0.59
C LEU A 69 -13.21 -6.01 -1.71
N ILE A 70 -12.82 -5.44 -2.85
CA ILE A 70 -13.70 -5.30 -4.01
C ILE A 70 -14.07 -6.69 -4.57
N ALA A 71 -13.10 -7.58 -4.72
CA ALA A 71 -13.33 -8.94 -5.20
C ALA A 71 -14.30 -9.72 -4.30
N LEU A 72 -14.11 -9.63 -2.98
CA LEU A 72 -15.00 -10.26 -2.00
C LEU A 72 -16.41 -9.65 -2.07
N PHE A 73 -16.50 -8.33 -2.16
CA PHE A 73 -17.79 -7.64 -2.28
C PHE A 73 -18.56 -8.11 -3.52
N VAL A 74 -17.91 -8.19 -4.68
CA VAL A 74 -18.53 -8.68 -5.93
C VAL A 74 -18.93 -10.15 -5.80
N ALA A 75 -18.07 -10.99 -5.21
CA ALA A 75 -18.36 -12.39 -5.01
C ALA A 75 -19.58 -12.62 -4.11
N VAL A 76 -19.71 -11.85 -3.03
CA VAL A 76 -20.85 -11.93 -2.11
C VAL A 76 -22.10 -11.30 -2.72
N ALA A 77 -21.99 -10.15 -3.39
CA ALA A 77 -23.11 -9.46 -4.02
C ALA A 77 -23.77 -10.31 -5.12
N GLY A 78 -23.00 -11.16 -5.83
CA GLY A 78 -23.53 -12.08 -6.83
C GLY A 78 -24.63 -13.01 -6.32
N TRP A 79 -24.62 -13.34 -5.02
CA TRP A 79 -25.67 -14.17 -4.41
C TRP A 79 -27.05 -13.54 -4.41
N ALA A 80 -27.15 -12.21 -4.54
CA ALA A 80 -28.43 -11.52 -4.68
C ALA A 80 -29.20 -11.94 -5.95
N ALA A 81 -28.50 -12.48 -6.96
CA ALA A 81 -29.09 -13.04 -8.18
C ALA A 81 -29.31 -14.57 -8.11
N GLY A 82 -29.28 -15.16 -6.91
CA GLY A 82 -29.47 -16.59 -6.67
C GLY A 82 -28.19 -17.42 -6.88
N PRO A 83 -28.29 -18.77 -6.84
CA PRO A 83 -27.12 -19.65 -6.86
C PRO A 83 -26.23 -19.50 -8.11
N ALA A 84 -26.85 -19.34 -9.28
CA ALA A 84 -26.10 -19.08 -10.52
C ALA A 84 -25.36 -17.74 -10.48
N GLY A 85 -26.00 -16.71 -9.90
CA GLY A 85 -25.37 -15.42 -9.62
C GLY A 85 -24.20 -15.53 -8.65
N GLY A 86 -24.31 -16.37 -7.61
CA GLY A 86 -23.22 -16.63 -6.66
C GLY A 86 -21.98 -17.23 -7.34
N VAL A 87 -22.16 -18.19 -8.26
CA VAL A 87 -21.05 -18.76 -9.04
C VAL A 87 -20.41 -17.70 -9.94
N MET A 88 -21.22 -16.95 -10.69
CA MET A 88 -20.71 -15.91 -11.60
C MET A 88 -20.04 -14.77 -10.83
N GLY A 89 -20.59 -14.35 -9.70
CA GLY A 89 -20.00 -13.38 -8.80
C GLY A 89 -18.66 -13.85 -8.24
N GLY A 90 -18.56 -15.12 -7.84
CA GLY A 90 -17.30 -15.72 -7.40
C GLY A 90 -16.22 -15.70 -8.47
N LEU A 91 -16.55 -16.08 -9.70
CA LEU A 91 -15.63 -16.03 -10.85
C LEU A 91 -15.21 -14.59 -11.19
N ALA A 92 -16.17 -13.66 -11.19
CA ALA A 92 -15.89 -12.24 -11.40
C ALA A 92 -14.97 -11.68 -10.29
N GLY A 93 -15.22 -12.04 -9.03
CA GLY A 93 -14.38 -11.65 -7.90
C GLY A 93 -12.94 -12.14 -8.05
N LEU A 94 -12.72 -13.41 -8.45
CA LEU A 94 -11.39 -13.94 -8.74
C LEU A 94 -10.69 -13.19 -9.88
N GLY A 95 -11.42 -12.88 -10.96
CA GLY A 95 -10.91 -12.08 -12.07
C GLY A 95 -10.50 -10.67 -11.62
N ILE A 96 -11.36 -9.99 -10.87
CA ILE A 96 -11.10 -8.67 -10.31
C ILE A 96 -9.88 -8.69 -9.40
N PHE A 97 -9.76 -9.66 -8.51
CA PHE A 97 -8.60 -9.76 -7.62
C PHE A 97 -7.30 -9.97 -8.41
N THR A 98 -7.32 -10.79 -9.44
CA THR A 98 -6.15 -11.05 -10.29
C THR A 98 -5.71 -9.78 -11.01
N VAL A 99 -6.65 -9.04 -11.61
CA VAL A 99 -6.36 -7.76 -12.27
C VAL A 99 -5.87 -6.73 -11.25
N ALA A 100 -6.54 -6.63 -10.09
CA ALA A 100 -6.16 -5.71 -9.03
C ALA A 100 -4.76 -6.01 -8.49
N MET A 101 -4.36 -7.29 -8.39
CA MET A 101 -3.01 -7.68 -8.00
C MET A 101 -1.96 -7.15 -9.00
N LEU A 102 -2.21 -7.31 -10.30
CA LEU A 102 -1.30 -6.80 -11.34
C LEU A 102 -1.19 -5.27 -11.28
N VAL A 103 -2.33 -4.58 -11.16
CA VAL A 103 -2.38 -3.12 -11.01
C VAL A 103 -1.68 -2.68 -9.72
N ALA A 104 -1.88 -3.41 -8.61
CA ALA A 104 -1.24 -3.12 -7.33
C ALA A 104 0.28 -3.20 -7.44
N PHE A 105 0.83 -4.16 -8.19
CA PHE A 105 2.28 -4.22 -8.41
C PHE A 105 2.81 -3.00 -9.18
N VAL A 106 2.09 -2.56 -10.21
CA VAL A 106 2.46 -1.36 -10.98
C VAL A 106 2.39 -0.11 -10.08
N MET A 107 1.29 0.07 -9.36
CA MET A 107 1.10 1.22 -8.46
C MET A 107 2.01 1.17 -7.22
N ALA A 108 2.45 -0.01 -6.80
CA ALA A 108 3.44 -0.12 -5.73
C ALA A 108 4.79 0.47 -6.16
N LEU A 109 5.12 0.51 -7.46
CA LEU A 109 6.39 1.07 -7.94
C LEU A 109 6.46 2.57 -7.71
N GLU A 110 5.41 3.33 -8.01
CA GLU A 110 5.39 4.77 -7.71
C GLU A 110 5.46 5.05 -6.21
N SER A 111 4.79 4.23 -5.40
CA SER A 111 4.86 4.30 -3.94
C SER A 111 6.28 3.99 -3.43
N ALA A 112 6.97 3.05 -4.10
CA ALA A 112 8.36 2.73 -3.82
C ALA A 112 9.29 3.90 -4.15
N LEU A 113 9.11 4.55 -5.31
CA LEU A 113 9.87 5.74 -5.68
C LEU A 113 9.65 6.88 -4.68
N ALA A 114 8.41 7.16 -4.33
CA ALA A 114 8.07 8.15 -3.32
C ALA A 114 8.68 7.79 -1.95
N GLY A 115 8.62 6.51 -1.56
CA GLY A 115 9.26 6.02 -0.34
C GLY A 115 10.77 6.14 -0.36
N ALA A 116 11.42 5.93 -1.49
CA ALA A 116 12.86 6.12 -1.64
C ALA A 116 13.26 7.57 -1.36
N VAL A 117 12.47 8.51 -1.89
CA VAL A 117 12.61 9.95 -1.62
C VAL A 117 12.36 10.24 -0.14
N GLY A 118 11.28 9.74 0.46
CA GLY A 118 10.99 9.92 1.89
C GLY A 118 12.10 9.39 2.80
N GLY A 119 12.70 8.25 2.48
CA GLY A 119 13.78 7.63 3.25
C GLY A 119 15.08 8.42 3.27
N LEU A 120 15.31 9.30 2.29
CA LEU A 120 16.44 10.23 2.28
C LEU A 120 16.28 11.36 3.30
N PHE A 121 15.05 11.80 3.57
CA PHE A 121 14.76 12.91 4.48
C PHE A 121 14.82 12.52 5.97
N ASN A 122 15.03 11.25 6.31
CA ASN A 122 15.19 10.80 7.69
C ASN A 122 16.42 9.89 7.88
N PRO A 123 17.63 10.48 8.04
CA PRO A 123 18.83 9.73 8.36
C PRO A 123 18.72 9.11 9.76
N ARG A 124 18.92 7.79 9.87
CA ARG A 124 19.03 7.17 11.20
C ARG A 124 20.31 7.67 11.87
N ARG A 125 20.18 8.35 13.00
CA ARG A 125 21.33 8.68 13.85
C ARG A 125 21.95 7.37 14.38
N PRO A 126 23.29 7.22 14.35
CA PRO A 126 23.95 6.12 15.03
C PRO A 126 23.56 6.13 16.51
N ARG A 127 23.16 4.98 17.05
CA ARG A 127 22.99 4.79 18.49
C ARG A 127 24.35 5.13 19.11
N ARG A 128 24.46 6.19 19.91
CA ARG A 128 25.67 6.44 20.71
C ARG A 128 25.94 5.17 21.50
N ARG A 129 27.09 4.54 21.29
CA ARG A 129 27.60 3.54 22.22
C ARG A 129 27.93 4.31 23.49
N GLU A 130 27.19 4.02 24.55
CA GLU A 130 27.54 4.48 25.89
C GLU A 130 28.84 3.76 26.28
N PRO A 131 29.89 4.47 26.75
CA PRO A 131 31.08 3.80 27.26
C PRO A 131 30.69 3.02 28.52
N ASP A 132 30.91 1.70 28.50
CA ASP A 132 30.85 0.89 29.72
C ASP A 132 31.98 1.35 30.65
N TYR A 133 31.64 2.13 31.67
CA TYR A 133 32.54 2.45 32.78
C TYR A 133 32.47 1.29 33.78
N TYR A 134 33.48 0.43 33.77
CA TYR A 134 33.80 -0.52 34.85
C TYR A 134 35.22 -0.25 35.34
#